data_AF-A0A928Z5M6-F1
#
_entry.id   AF-A0A928Z5M6-F1
#
_cell.length_a   1.000
_cell.length_b   1.000
_cell.length_c   1.000
_cell.angle_alpha   90.00
_cell.angle_beta   90.00
_cell.angle_gamma   90.00
#
_symmetry.space_group_name_H-M   'P 1'
#
loop_
_entity.id
_entity.type
_entity.pdbx_description
1 polymer ?
#
loop_
_entity_poly.entity_id
_entity_poly.type
_entity_poly.pdbx_seq_one_letter_code
_entity_poly.pdbx_strand_id
1 'polypeptide(L)' 'MPESPDTQVMVNQAAVEIADVAASNGVIHAIDQVIVPIELMDAAKSKAPAAPSTPKPALDKPGNSDKLPQ' A
#
# COMPACT_ATOMS: atom_id res chain seq x y z
N MET A 1 11.47 -35.20 -1.15
CA MET A 1 10.13 -34.76 -0.72
C MET A 1 9.91 -33.40 -1.38
N PRO A 2 8.93 -33.23 -2.29
CA PRO A 2 8.61 -31.91 -2.79
C PRO A 2 7.91 -31.12 -1.69
N GLU A 3 8.42 -29.93 -1.40
CA GLU A 3 7.81 -28.98 -0.48
C GLU A 3 6.43 -28.60 -1.03
N SER A 4 5.41 -28.63 -0.16
CA SER A 4 4.07 -28.20 -0.56
C SER A 4 4.07 -26.68 -0.73
N PRO A 5 3.50 -26.16 -1.83
CA PRO A 5 3.52 -24.74 -2.11
C PRO A 5 2.68 -24.00 -1.07
N ASP A 6 3.32 -23.04 -0.42
CA ASP A 6 2.73 -21.78 0.00
C ASP A 6 1.36 -21.90 0.69
N THR A 7 1.34 -22.41 1.91
CA THR A 7 0.29 -22.04 2.87
C THR A 7 0.44 -20.55 3.19
N GLN A 8 -0.03 -19.70 2.29
CA GLN A 8 -0.09 -18.26 2.48
C GLN A 8 -1.04 -18.00 3.65
N VAL A 9 -0.50 -17.42 4.73
CA VAL A 9 -1.26 -17.09 5.93
C VAL A 9 -2.13 -15.88 5.62
N MET A 10 -3.44 -16.02 5.85
CA MET A 10 -4.41 -14.95 5.65
C MET A 10 -5.10 -14.61 6.97
N VAL A 11 -5.24 -13.32 7.26
CA VAL A 11 -5.96 -12.80 8.42
C VAL A 11 -7.14 -11.98 7.93
N ASN A 12 -8.36 -12.46 8.14
CA ASN A 12 -9.58 -11.75 7.72
C ASN A 12 -9.55 -11.32 6.24
N GLN A 13 -9.08 -12.22 5.35
CA GLN A 13 -8.88 -11.97 3.92
C GLN A 13 -7.71 -11.04 3.54
N ALA A 14 -6.98 -10.49 4.53
CA ALA A 14 -5.69 -9.83 4.32
C ALA A 14 -4.56 -10.85 4.24
N ALA A 15 -3.65 -10.69 3.29
CA ALA A 15 -2.46 -11.51 3.17
C ALA A 15 -1.36 -11.01 4.11
N VAL A 16 -0.66 -11.92 4.77
CA VAL A 16 0.53 -11.58 5.56
C VAL A 16 1.73 -11.44 4.63
N GLU A 17 2.33 -10.23 4.57
CA GLU A 17 3.55 -9.97 3.80
C GLU A 17 4.82 -10.29 4.60
N ILE A 18 4.80 -9.99 5.90
CA ILE A 18 5.92 -10.24 6.82
C ILE A 18 5.35 -10.88 8.08
N ALA A 19 5.72 -12.13 8.35
CA ALA A 19 5.35 -12.84 9.56
C ALA A 19 6.48 -12.79 10.60
N ASP A 20 6.13 -13.03 11.87
CA ASP A 20 7.08 -13.35 12.94
C ASP A 20 8.13 -12.29 13.31
N VAL A 21 7.77 -11.01 13.25
CA VAL A 21 8.67 -9.93 13.70
C VAL A 21 8.67 -9.85 15.23
N ALA A 22 9.81 -10.14 15.86
CA ALA A 22 9.97 -10.08 17.31
C ALA A 22 9.84 -8.63 17.84
N ALA A 23 8.97 -8.45 18.83
CA ALA A 23 8.77 -7.21 19.55
C ALA A 23 8.89 -7.43 21.06
N SER A 24 9.17 -6.38 21.82
CA SER A 24 9.35 -6.47 23.28
C SER A 24 8.14 -7.03 24.05
N ASN A 25 6.96 -7.01 23.42
CA ASN A 25 5.69 -7.43 23.98
C ASN A 25 5.02 -8.58 23.20
N GLY A 26 5.71 -9.21 22.24
CA GLY A 26 5.14 -10.30 21.45
C GLY A 26 5.67 -10.34 20.02
N VAL A 27 4.76 -10.61 19.09
CA VAL A 27 5.08 -10.83 17.67
C VAL A 27 4.21 -9.94 16.80
N ILE A 28 4.81 -9.28 15.83
CA ILE A 28 4.14 -8.42 14.84
C ILE A 28 4.06 -9.16 13.52
N HIS A 29 2.89 -9.09 12.87
CA HIS A 29 2.66 -9.55 11.51
C HIS A 29 2.24 -8.35 10.66
N ALA A 30 2.89 -8.14 9.52
CA ALA A 30 2.51 -7.11 8.55
C ALA A 30 1.54 -7.69 7.52
N ILE A 31 0.42 -6.98 7.28
CA ILE A 31 -0.61 -7.38 6.33
C ILE A 31 -0.85 -6.27 5.30
N ASP A 32 -1.30 -6.67 4.11
CA ASP A 32 -1.55 -5.78 2.96
C ASP A 32 -2.85 -4.97 3.08
N GLN A 33 -3.81 -5.42 3.89
CA GLN A 33 -5.13 -4.79 4.07
C GLN A 33 -5.36 -4.30 5.49
N VAL A 34 -6.18 -3.25 5.62
CA VAL A 34 -6.55 -2.68 6.92
C VAL A 34 -7.77 -3.40 7.47
N ILE A 35 -7.64 -3.98 8.66
CA ILE A 35 -8.76 -4.57 9.40
C ILE A 35 -9.55 -3.46 10.09
N VAL A 36 -10.84 -3.37 9.80
CA VAL A 36 -11.74 -2.40 10.40
C VAL A 36 -12.59 -3.10 11.48
N PRO A 37 -12.84 -2.47 12.65
CA PRO A 37 -13.78 -2.99 13.64
C PRO A 37 -15.20 -3.09 13.08
N ILE A 38 -15.92 -4.17 13.39
CA ILE A 38 -17.28 -4.45 12.89
C ILE A 38 -18.24 -3.26 13.15
N GLU A 39 -18.11 -2.60 14.30
CA GLU A 39 -18.90 -1.41 14.67
C GLU A 39 -18.66 -0.20 13.74
N LEU A 40 -17.50 -0.16 13.09
CA LEU A 40 -17.10 0.91 12.17
C LEU A 40 -17.34 0.55 10.69
N MET A 41 -17.69 -0.70 10.36
CA MET A 41 -18.02 -1.09 8.97
C MET A 41 -19.21 -0.28 8.42
N ASP A 42 -20.18 0.06 9.26
CA ASP A 42 -21.34 0.88 8.87
C ASP A 42 -20.97 2.36 8.67
N ALA A 43 -20.00 2.87 9.44
CA ALA A 43 -19.48 4.23 9.30
C ALA A 43 -18.48 4.39 8.13
N ALA A 44 -17.78 3.32 7.76
CA ALA A 44 -16.76 3.34 6.70
C ALA A 44 -17.32 3.44 5.28
N LYS A 45 -18.61 3.12 5.06
CA LYS A 45 -19.26 3.26 3.74
C LYS A 45 -19.49 4.72 3.31
N SER A 46 -19.31 5.70 4.19
CA SER A 46 -19.65 7.10 3.91
C SER A 46 -18.46 8.05 3.72
N LYS A 47 -17.23 7.56 3.51
CA LYS A 47 -16.10 8.44 3.21
C LYS A 47 -15.16 7.87 2.16
N ALA A 48 -15.40 8.24 0.90
CA ALA A 48 -14.38 8.16 -0.14
C ALA A 48 -13.17 9.03 0.28
N PRO A 49 -11.95 8.51 0.29
CA PRO A 49 -10.78 9.36 0.48
C PRO A 49 -10.57 10.17 -0.79
N ALA A 50 -10.71 11.49 -0.70
CA ALA A 50 -10.09 12.38 -1.66
C ALA A 50 -8.57 12.17 -1.56
N ALA A 51 -8.01 11.39 -2.49
CA ALA A 51 -6.58 11.32 -2.68
C ALA A 51 -6.06 12.74 -2.91
N PRO A 52 -5.09 13.26 -2.15
CA PRO A 52 -4.26 14.34 -2.65
C PRO A 52 -3.37 13.72 -3.72
N SER A 53 -3.89 13.61 -4.95
CA SER A 53 -3.08 13.40 -6.14
C SER A 53 -2.24 14.66 -6.32
N THR A 54 -1.14 14.79 -5.59
CA THR A 54 -0.05 15.69 -6.01
C THR A 54 0.65 14.96 -7.16
N PRO A 55 0.51 15.40 -8.42
CA PRO A 55 1.36 14.89 -9.47
C PRO A 55 2.79 15.23 -9.08
N LYS A 56 3.67 14.23 -9.07
CA LYS A 56 5.12 14.42 -9.02
C LYS A 56 5.48 15.53 -10.03
N PRO A 57 6.09 16.66 -9.62
CA PRO A 57 6.49 17.69 -10.57
C PRO A 57 7.33 17.04 -11.66
N ALA A 58 6.85 17.09 -12.90
CA ALA A 58 7.65 16.72 -14.05
C ALA A 58 8.88 17.62 -14.02
N LEU A 59 10.05 17.00 -13.89
CA LEU A 59 11.32 17.67 -14.10
C LEU A 59 11.41 17.92 -15.61
N ASP A 60 10.75 18.97 -16.09
CA ASP A 60 10.94 19.48 -17.44
C ASP A 60 12.39 19.96 -17.52
N LYS A 61 13.23 19.18 -18.20
CA LYS A 61 14.56 19.64 -18.62
C LYS A 61 14.33 20.60 -19.78
N PRO A 62 14.52 21.93 -19.64
CA PRO A 62 14.43 22.80 -20.79
C PRO A 62 15.66 22.54 -21.66
N GLY A 63 15.47 21.74 -22.71
CA GLY A 63 16.41 21.65 -23.82
C GLY A 63 16.45 23.01 -24.49
N ASN A 64 17.48 23.79 -24.19
CA ASN A 64 17.83 24.96 -25.00
C ASN A 64 18.22 24.45 -26.38
N SER A 65 17.30 24.58 -27.34
CA SER A 65 17.56 24.32 -28.75
C SER A 65 16.85 25.39 -29.54
N ASP A 66 17.63 26.44 -29.80
CA ASP A 66 17.87 26.89 -31.15
C ASP A 66 16.68 27.31 -32.01
N LYS A 67 16.82 28.57 -32.44
CA LYS A 67 16.47 29.11 -33.76
C LYS A 67 15.10 29.78 -33.84
N LEU A 68 15.16 31.09 -33.59
CA LEU A 68 14.31 32.06 -34.28
C LEU A 68 14.73 32.11 -35.76
N PRO A 69 13.80 31.85 -36.69
CA PRO A 69 13.83 32.58 -37.94
C PRO A 69 12.54 33.37 -38.13
N GLN A 70 12.72 34.69 -38.30
CA GLN A 70 11.85 35.70 -38.92
C GLN A 70 10.33 35.54 -38.76
#